data_AF-A0A923PW60-F1
#
_entry.id   AF-A0A923PW60-F1
#
_cell.length_a   1.000
_cell.length_b   1.000
_cell.length_c   1.000
_cell.angle_alpha   90.00
_cell.angle_beta   90.00
_cell.angle_gamma   90.00
#
_symmetry.space_group_name_H-M   'P 1'
#
loop_
_entity.id
_entity.type
_entity.pdbx_description
1 polymer ?
#
loop_
_entity_poly.entity_id
_entity_poly.type
_entity_poly.pdbx_seq_one_letter_code
_entity_poly.pdbx_strand_id
1 'polypeptide(L)'
;MPERTPFFQVALNLPHAGRVARRILLLMPESTDTRGAESVALSVTAAKLEVLLAPYLELEDNPPAVIASRVRTEAAALGRKLVDQIETARAGHDRLGQCVRNLFECLEMGREGAGISLRAGEDPRSFQRPR
;
A
#
# COMPACT_ATOMS: atom_id res chain seq x y z
N MET A 1 -4.22 -18.35 11.24
CA MET A 1 -5.69 -18.24 11.22
C MET A 1 -6.08 -16.81 10.80
N PRO A 2 -6.20 -16.48 9.51
CA PRO A 2 -6.51 -15.14 9.02
C PRO A 2 -8.01 -14.84 8.85
N GLU A 3 -8.90 -15.78 9.18
CA GLU A 3 -10.33 -15.70 8.78
C GLU A 3 -11.20 -14.70 9.56
N ARG A 4 -10.67 -14.03 10.60
CA ARG A 4 -11.47 -13.17 11.49
C ARG A 4 -11.07 -11.70 11.58
N THR A 5 -10.05 -11.25 10.84
CA THR A 5 -9.66 -9.84 10.90
C THR A 5 -10.74 -8.98 10.23
N PRO A 6 -11.39 -8.04 10.95
CA PRO A 6 -12.32 -7.10 10.34
C PRO A 6 -11.62 -6.28 9.25
N PHE A 7 -12.37 -5.85 8.24
CA PHE A 7 -11.84 -5.02 7.14
C PHE A 7 -12.93 -4.10 6.59
N PHE A 8 -12.54 -2.98 5.99
CA PHE A 8 -13.47 -2.15 5.24
C PHE A 8 -13.67 -2.70 3.83
N GLN A 9 -14.92 -2.85 3.41
CA GLN A 9 -15.27 -3.12 2.02
C GLN A 9 -15.53 -1.79 1.31
N VAL A 10 -14.55 -1.35 0.52
CA VAL A 10 -14.63 -0.10 -0.26
C VAL A 10 -14.61 -0.47 -1.74
N ALA A 11 -15.38 0.25 -2.56
CA ALA A 11 -15.29 0.12 -4.01
C ALA A 11 -13.90 0.57 -4.50
N LEU A 12 -13.48 0.05 -5.66
CA LEU A 12 -12.23 0.47 -6.30
C LEU A 12 -12.14 2.00 -6.37
N ASN A 13 -11.01 2.57 -5.96
CA ASN A 13 -10.77 4.02 -5.94
C ASN A 13 -9.30 4.31 -6.28
N LEU A 14 -8.97 4.32 -7.56
CA LEU A 14 -7.62 4.62 -8.05
C LEU A 14 -7.15 6.04 -7.75
N PRO A 15 -8.01 7.10 -7.80
CA PRO A 15 -7.59 8.43 -7.37
C PRO A 15 -7.11 8.46 -5.93
N HIS A 16 -7.83 7.79 -5.01
CA HIS A 16 -7.40 7.71 -3.62
C HIS A 16 -6.17 6.83 -3.45
N ALA A 17 -6.08 5.70 -4.17
CA ALA A 17 -4.90 4.86 -4.19
C ALA A 17 -3.63 5.64 -4.59
N GLY A 18 -3.71 6.54 -5.57
CA GLY A 18 -2.60 7.43 -5.95
C GLY A 18 -2.13 8.34 -4.82
N ARG A 19 -3.08 8.97 -4.10
CA ARG A 19 -2.74 9.77 -2.90
C ARG A 19 -2.09 8.93 -1.81
N VAL A 20 -2.53 7.68 -1.62
CA VAL A 20 -1.94 6.74 -0.65
C VAL A 20 -0.54 6.31 -1.09
N ALA A 21 -0.33 5.99 -2.36
CA ALA A 21 0.98 5.62 -2.90
C ALA A 21 2.03 6.72 -2.71
N ARG A 22 1.64 7.98 -2.94
CA ARG A 22 2.51 9.14 -2.66
C ARG A 22 2.87 9.25 -1.18
N ARG A 23 1.91 9.02 -0.28
CA ARG A 23 2.17 9.00 1.17
C ARG A 23 3.11 7.86 1.57
N ILE A 24 2.94 6.67 1.00
CA ILE A 24 3.86 5.54 1.21
C ILE A 24 5.28 5.95 0.85
N LEU A 25 5.48 6.53 -0.34
CA LEU A 25 6.80 6.97 -0.78
C LEU A 25 7.43 8.00 0.18
N LEU A 26 6.65 8.96 0.67
CA LEU A 26 7.11 9.98 1.63
C LEU A 26 7.43 9.43 3.02
N LEU A 27 6.89 8.26 3.38
CA LEU A 27 7.19 7.58 4.64
C LEU A 27 8.39 6.63 4.51
N MET A 28 8.94 6.45 3.30
CA MET A 28 10.12 5.62 3.13
C MET A 28 11.32 6.28 3.82
N PRO A 29 12.15 5.48 4.51
CA PRO A 29 13.39 6.00 5.07
C PRO A 29 14.26 6.60 3.96
N GLU A 30 14.85 7.78 4.20
CA GLU A 30 15.86 8.31 3.28
C GLU A 30 16.99 7.29 3.11
N SER A 31 17.34 7.01 1.86
CA SER A 31 18.46 6.16 1.48
C SER A 31 19.77 6.86 1.87
N THR A 32 20.10 6.85 3.15
CA THR A 32 21.44 7.18 3.61
C THR A 32 22.36 6.05 3.13
N ASP A 33 23.56 6.38 2.63
CA ASP A 33 24.53 5.47 2.00
C ASP A 33 24.84 4.19 2.81
N THR A 34 24.47 4.16 4.08
CA THR A 34 24.65 3.06 5.04
C THR A 34 23.56 1.98 5.05
N ARG A 35 22.41 2.15 4.38
CA ARG A 35 21.23 1.25 4.52
C ARG A 35 21.18 0.03 3.57
N GLY A 36 22.23 -0.21 2.79
CA GLY A 36 22.39 -1.43 1.99
C GLY A 36 21.37 -1.61 0.85
N ALA A 37 21.49 -2.72 0.12
CA ALA A 37 20.70 -2.99 -1.09
C ALA A 37 19.18 -3.11 -0.83
N GLU A 38 18.77 -3.54 0.36
CA GLU A 38 17.37 -3.73 0.74
C GLU A 38 16.60 -2.41 0.81
N SER A 39 17.20 -1.36 1.38
CA SER A 39 16.58 -0.04 1.45
C SER A 39 16.42 0.59 0.06
N VAL A 40 17.39 0.37 -0.83
CA VAL A 40 17.27 0.83 -2.23
C VAL A 40 16.13 0.09 -2.94
N ALA A 41 16.05 -1.23 -2.78
CA ALA A 41 15.00 -2.04 -3.40
C ALA A 41 13.60 -1.66 -2.91
N LEU A 42 13.46 -1.33 -1.63
CA LEU A 42 12.23 -0.82 -1.02
C LEU A 42 11.80 0.51 -1.66
N SER A 43 12.68 1.51 -1.68
CA SER A 43 12.42 2.83 -2.26
C SER A 43 12.07 2.74 -3.75
N VAL A 44 12.74 1.86 -4.50
CA VAL A 44 12.44 1.62 -5.92
C VAL A 44 11.03 1.03 -6.12
N THR A 45 10.60 0.07 -5.29
CA THR A 45 9.24 -0.48 -5.40
C THR A 45 8.19 0.56 -5.02
N ALA A 46 8.42 1.35 -3.97
CA ALA A 46 7.52 2.44 -3.58
C ALA A 46 7.38 3.49 -4.69
N ALA A 47 8.49 3.88 -5.33
CA ALA A 47 8.48 4.80 -6.47
C ALA A 47 7.74 4.22 -7.68
N LYS A 48 7.91 2.93 -7.99
CA LYS A 48 7.16 2.27 -9.07
C LYS A 48 5.65 2.27 -8.81
N LEU A 49 5.24 2.04 -7.57
CA LEU A 49 3.83 2.08 -7.17
C LEU A 49 3.26 3.51 -7.33
N GLU A 50 4.01 4.52 -6.91
CA GLU A 50 3.62 5.93 -7.08
C GLU A 50 3.48 6.29 -8.57
N VAL A 51 4.49 5.98 -9.39
CA VAL A 51 4.46 6.23 -10.84
C VAL A 51 3.29 5.53 -11.53
N LEU A 52 2.96 4.30 -11.14
CA LEU A 52 1.82 3.57 -11.69
C LEU A 52 0.49 4.28 -11.39
N LEU A 53 0.34 4.86 -10.20
CA LEU A 53 -0.93 5.43 -9.72
C LEU A 53 -1.03 6.95 -9.90
N ALA A 54 0.08 7.64 -10.12
CA ALA A 54 0.15 9.08 -10.33
C ALA A 54 -0.79 9.60 -11.43
N PRO A 55 -0.97 8.93 -12.59
CA PRO A 55 -1.89 9.40 -13.62
C PRO A 55 -3.35 9.50 -13.19
N TYR A 56 -3.75 8.80 -12.13
CA TYR A 56 -5.14 8.76 -11.65
C TYR A 56 -5.40 9.73 -10.50
N LEU A 57 -4.37 10.37 -9.93
CA LEU A 57 -4.44 11.13 -8.68
C LEU A 57 -5.42 12.30 -8.72
N GLU A 58 -5.46 13.00 -9.86
CA GLU A 58 -6.29 14.18 -10.12
C GLU A 58 -7.62 13.84 -10.81
N LEU A 59 -7.92 12.56 -11.03
CA LEU A 59 -9.22 12.15 -11.57
C LEU A 59 -10.27 12.18 -10.47
N GLU A 60 -11.49 12.57 -10.83
CA GLU A 60 -12.66 12.49 -9.95
C GLU A 60 -13.16 11.05 -9.81
N ASP A 61 -13.09 10.29 -10.92
CA ASP A 61 -13.56 8.91 -11.03
C ASP A 61 -12.47 7.95 -11.50
N ASN A 62 -12.73 6.65 -11.36
CA ASN A 62 -11.87 5.63 -11.96
C ASN A 62 -11.88 5.73 -13.49
N PRO A 63 -10.76 5.38 -14.16
CA PRO A 63 -10.75 5.19 -15.61
C PRO A 63 -11.70 4.04 -16.03
N PRO A 64 -11.94 3.84 -17.34
CA PRO A 64 -12.73 2.72 -17.83
C PRO A 64 -12.37 1.38 -17.19
N ALA A 65 -13.38 0.54 -16.92
CA ALA A 65 -13.27 -0.65 -16.08
C ALA A 65 -12.11 -1.59 -16.46
N VAL A 66 -11.83 -1.76 -17.76
CA VAL A 66 -10.72 -2.59 -18.25
C VAL A 66 -9.36 -2.04 -17.79
N ILE A 67 -9.17 -0.72 -17.88
CA ILE A 67 -7.95 -0.03 -17.43
C ILE A 67 -7.88 -0.11 -15.90
N ALA A 68 -8.99 0.20 -15.22
CA ALA A 68 -9.06 0.20 -13.77
C ALA A 68 -8.70 -1.18 -13.18
N SER A 69 -9.23 -2.25 -13.76
CA SER A 69 -8.95 -3.64 -13.37
C SER A 69 -7.48 -4.03 -13.55
N ARG A 70 -6.87 -3.62 -14.68
CA ARG A 70 -5.44 -3.86 -14.95
C ARG A 70 -4.57 -3.15 -13.92
N VAL A 71 -4.80 -1.86 -13.71
CA VAL A 71 -4.04 -1.04 -12.74
C VAL A 71 -4.21 -1.58 -11.33
N ARG A 72 -5.43 -1.96 -10.93
CA ARG A 72 -5.70 -2.59 -9.64
C ARG A 72 -4.81 -3.82 -9.42
N THR A 73 -4.71 -4.67 -10.43
CA THR A 73 -3.94 -5.92 -10.39
C THR A 73 -2.44 -5.63 -10.26
N GLU A 74 -1.92 -4.71 -11.06
CA GLU A 74 -0.50 -4.30 -11.03
C GLU A 74 -0.14 -3.60 -9.71
N ALA A 75 -0.99 -2.69 -9.23
CA ALA A 75 -0.79 -1.99 -7.97
C ALA A 75 -0.82 -2.95 -6.76
N ALA A 76 -1.73 -3.93 -6.77
CA ALA A 76 -1.77 -4.96 -5.72
C ALA A 76 -0.50 -5.82 -5.73
N ALA A 77 0.01 -6.21 -6.91
CA ALA A 77 1.26 -6.95 -7.02
C ALA A 77 2.46 -6.16 -6.48
N LEU A 78 2.57 -4.88 -6.83
CA LEU A 78 3.59 -3.98 -6.28
C LEU A 78 3.42 -3.78 -4.77
N GLY A 79 2.19 -3.63 -4.28
CA GLY A 79 1.88 -3.50 -2.86
C GLY A 79 2.31 -4.72 -2.05
N ARG A 80 2.04 -5.93 -2.53
CA ARG A 80 2.51 -7.17 -1.88
C ARG A 80 4.03 -7.24 -1.82
N LYS A 81 4.68 -6.99 -2.96
CA LYS A 81 6.15 -6.97 -3.05
C LYS A 81 6.75 -5.93 -2.10
N LEU A 82 6.14 -4.75 -2.01
CA LEU A 82 6.56 -3.70 -1.10
C LEU A 82 6.52 -4.20 0.35
N VAL A 83 5.43 -4.87 0.76
CA VAL A 83 5.32 -5.40 2.12
C VAL A 83 6.37 -6.47 2.42
N ASP A 84 6.63 -7.38 1.47
CA ASP A 84 7.70 -8.38 1.63
C ASP A 84 9.07 -7.71 1.87
N GLN A 85 9.33 -6.59 1.17
CA GLN A 85 10.54 -5.80 1.35
C GLN A 85 10.57 -5.02 2.67
N ILE A 86 9.44 -4.44 3.09
CA ILE A 86 9.30 -3.76 4.39
C ILE A 86 9.61 -4.72 5.54
N GLU A 87 9.06 -5.94 5.48
CA GLU A 87 9.25 -6.98 6.48
C GLU A 87 10.71 -7.45 6.52
N THR A 88 11.30 -7.72 5.34
CA THR A 88 12.70 -8.14 5.22
C THR A 88 13.66 -7.09 5.78
N ALA A 89 13.48 -5.83 5.38
CA ALA A 89 14.33 -4.71 5.81
C ALA A 89 14.02 -4.22 7.24
N ARG A 90 13.00 -4.78 7.91
CA ARG A 90 12.48 -4.32 9.21
C ARG A 90 12.17 -2.81 9.24
N ALA A 91 11.67 -2.28 8.13
CA ALA A 91 11.37 -0.86 7.95
C ALA A 91 9.93 -0.48 8.35
N GLY A 92 9.13 -1.45 8.79
CA GLY A 92 7.72 -1.28 9.12
C GLY A 92 7.48 -0.42 10.35
N HIS A 93 6.41 0.38 10.31
CA HIS A 93 5.94 1.18 11.43
C HIS A 93 4.46 1.52 11.23
N ASP A 94 3.78 1.97 12.30
CA ASP A 94 2.32 2.07 12.34
C ASP A 94 1.71 2.85 11.16
N ARG A 95 2.20 4.08 10.92
CA ARG A 95 1.72 4.91 9.79
C ARG A 95 1.94 4.28 8.41
N LEU A 96 3.03 3.52 8.22
CA LEU A 96 3.30 2.85 6.96
C LEU A 96 2.34 1.67 6.77
N GLY A 97 2.13 0.88 7.83
CA GLY A 97 1.13 -0.17 7.84
C GLY A 97 -0.28 0.35 7.56
N GLN A 98 -0.70 1.47 8.17
CA GLN A 98 -1.98 2.13 7.86
C GLN A 98 -2.09 2.51 6.38
N CYS A 99 -1.02 3.06 5.79
CA CYS A 99 -1.03 3.40 4.37
C CYS A 99 -1.13 2.14 3.48
N VAL A 100 -0.46 1.05 3.85
CA VAL A 100 -0.60 -0.24 3.16
C VAL A 100 -2.04 -0.75 3.26
N ARG A 101 -2.67 -0.72 4.43
CA ARG A 101 -4.07 -1.11 4.56
C ARG A 101 -4.98 -0.29 3.66
N ASN A 102 -4.86 1.03 3.73
CA ASN A 102 -5.65 1.96 2.93
C ASN A 102 -5.46 1.75 1.43
N LEU A 103 -4.23 1.43 0.99
CA LEU A 103 -3.95 1.09 -0.40
C LEU A 103 -4.81 -0.11 -0.83
N PHE A 104 -4.74 -1.23 -0.11
CA PHE A 104 -5.50 -2.43 -0.47
C PHE A 104 -7.01 -2.23 -0.34
N GLU A 105 -7.49 -1.44 0.62
CA GLU A 105 -8.91 -1.05 0.69
C GLU A 105 -9.33 -0.27 -0.56
N CYS A 106 -8.53 0.72 -1.01
CA CYS A 106 -8.78 1.44 -2.27
C CYS A 106 -8.74 0.54 -3.50
N LEU A 107 -8.00 -0.57 -3.44
CA LEU A 107 -7.93 -1.58 -4.49
C LEU A 107 -9.03 -2.64 -4.39
N GLU A 108 -10.07 -2.42 -3.56
CA GLU A 108 -11.17 -3.37 -3.34
C GLU A 108 -10.70 -4.70 -2.72
N MET A 109 -9.57 -4.69 -2.02
CA MET A 109 -8.90 -5.85 -1.42
C MET A 109 -8.80 -5.72 0.11
N GLY A 110 -9.81 -5.11 0.75
CA GLY A 110 -9.77 -4.78 2.18
C GLY A 110 -9.42 -5.97 3.09
N ARG A 111 -9.93 -7.17 2.81
CA ARG A 111 -9.61 -8.39 3.59
C ARG A 111 -8.12 -8.69 3.60
N GLU A 112 -7.49 -8.63 2.43
CA GLU A 112 -6.04 -8.82 2.31
C GLU A 112 -5.30 -7.67 2.98
N GLY A 113 -5.75 -6.44 2.72
CA GLY A 113 -5.22 -5.21 3.31
C GLY A 113 -5.11 -5.28 4.83
N ALA A 114 -6.16 -5.76 5.50
CA ALA A 114 -6.20 -5.88 6.94
C ALA A 114 -5.17 -6.88 7.51
N GLY A 115 -4.83 -7.93 6.77
CA GLY A 115 -3.80 -8.89 7.16
C GLY A 115 -2.39 -8.41 6.84
N ILE A 116 -2.18 -7.94 5.61
CA ILE A 116 -0.85 -7.59 5.10
C ILE A 116 -0.30 -6.31 5.75
N SER A 117 -1.17 -5.38 6.18
CA SER A 117 -0.74 -4.16 6.86
C SER A 117 -0.06 -4.40 8.21
N LEU A 118 -0.39 -5.49 8.90
CA LEU A 118 0.25 -5.87 10.15
C LEU A 118 1.72 -6.25 9.93
N ARG A 119 2.02 -6.92 8.80
CA ARG A 119 3.41 -7.22 8.38
C ARG A 119 4.18 -5.95 8.03
N ALA A 120 3.49 -4.93 7.55
CA ALA A 120 4.04 -3.60 7.31
C ALA A 120 4.15 -2.71 8.57
N GLY A 121 3.75 -3.24 9.75
CA GLY A 121 3.96 -2.61 11.05
C GLY A 121 2.77 -1.82 11.61
N GLU A 122 1.56 -1.93 11.06
CA GLU A 122 0.36 -1.32 11.67
C GLU A 122 0.11 -1.87 13.09
N ASP A 123 -0.14 -1.01 14.09
CA ASP A 123 -0.56 -1.48 15.42
C ASP A 123 -1.95 -2.14 15.30
N PRO A 124 -2.12 -3.41 15.72
CA PRO A 124 -3.42 -4.08 15.68
C PRO A 124 -4.51 -3.36 16.49
N ARG A 125 -4.14 -2.48 17.41
CA ARG A 125 -5.04 -1.65 18.24
C ARG A 125 -5.27 -0.26 17.67
N SER A 126 -4.72 0.06 16.50
CA SER A 126 -4.93 1.35 15.84
C SER A 126 -6.42 1.66 15.70
N PHE A 127 -6.84 2.83 16.19
CA PHE A 127 -8.25 3.26 16.20
C PHE A 127 -8.89 3.28 14.81
N GLN A 128 -8.08 3.41 13.77
CA GLN A 128 -8.52 3.43 12.37
C GLN A 128 -8.77 2.03 11.80
N ARG A 129 -8.45 0.97 12.52
CA ARG A 129 -8.78 -0.40 12.11
C ARG A 129 -10.25 -0.69 12.42
N PRO A 130 -10.95 -1.41 11.52
CA PRO A 130 -12.31 -1.86 11.77
C PRO A 130 -12.35 -2.87 12.93
N ARG A 131 -13.48 -2.91 13.64
CA ARG A 131 -13.71 -3.74 14.83
C ARG A 131 -14.72 -4.84 14.56
#